data_AF-E3NTQ8-F1
#
_entry.id   AF-E3NTQ8-F1
#
_cell.length_a   1.000
_cell.length_b   1.000
_cell.length_c   1.000
_cell.angle_alpha   90.00
_cell.angle_beta   90.00
_cell.angle_gamma   90.00
#
_symmetry.space_group_name_H-M   'P 1'
#
loop_
_entity.id
_entity.type
_entity.pdbx_description
1 polymer ?
#
loop_
_entity_poly.entity_id
_entity_poly.type
_entity_poly.pdbx_seq_one_letter_code
_entity_poly.pdbx_strand_id
1 'polypeptide(L)'
;MLGTCSLNKLDTTKLPESSVAFVKNASGKTLARETIIKYTPSLAYAVVQELDSTILGKDILVEKKPEDDLQLKLITIEKVKENRRLLPIAQQFHTVPDGRHAECHMTDVLSTHSLGTYNLDLKKNVTIDSFENFQLTDSWRDDAGFIVTDRNIYIQGTYDVAKLLPTLLPSSRKSMTLHPKKRSKNISEKVTPYTKTDFDLVSDFDSTVCGFSRDAYLTLLLSSSSTILLAKSSGSIDGIIVGNGSDRINLIYAETIEIAHALLKSYVEKTKVKQVILFTVQGIWECEPTKKRAVHRRHTRAVPSLIKWAKIYALNMGVHIV
;
A
#
# COMPACT_ATOMS: atom_id res chain seq x y z
N MET A 1 9.13 15.16 20.28
CA MET A 1 9.69 15.28 18.91
C MET A 1 8.98 14.26 18.02
N LEU A 2 7.87 14.68 17.41
CA LEU A 2 7.15 13.85 16.44
C LEU A 2 7.93 13.93 15.13
N GLY A 3 8.73 12.90 14.87
CA GLY A 3 9.48 12.80 13.61
C GLY A 3 8.51 12.86 12.44
N THR A 4 8.78 13.76 11.51
CA THR A 4 8.18 13.76 10.18
C THR A 4 8.37 12.36 9.61
N CYS A 5 7.29 11.57 9.60
CA CYS A 5 7.31 10.24 9.00
C CYS A 5 7.35 10.48 7.50
N SER A 6 8.55 10.48 6.91
CA SER A 6 8.72 10.44 5.46
C SER A 6 8.24 9.06 4.97
N LEU A 7 6.91 8.96 4.88
CA LEU A 7 6.19 7.88 4.25
C LEU A 7 6.64 7.83 2.79
N ASN A 8 7.60 6.95 2.53
CA ASN A 8 8.15 6.62 1.22
C ASN A 8 8.99 7.74 0.58
N LYS A 9 10.28 7.45 0.29
CA LYS A 9 11.04 8.15 -0.77
C LYS A 9 10.46 7.91 -2.17
N LEU A 10 9.30 7.26 -2.27
CA LEU A 10 8.61 7.08 -3.53
C LEU A 10 7.83 8.35 -3.82
N ASP A 11 8.26 9.05 -4.84
CA ASP A 11 7.56 10.20 -5.37
C ASP A 11 6.24 9.74 -6.00
N THR A 12 5.16 9.78 -5.21
CA THR A 12 3.84 9.28 -5.63
C THR A 12 3.27 10.08 -6.79
N THR A 13 3.76 11.31 -7.03
CA THR A 13 3.38 12.14 -8.18
C THR A 13 3.80 11.53 -9.52
N LYS A 14 4.78 10.61 -9.49
CA LYS A 14 5.30 9.90 -10.66
C LYS A 14 4.63 8.56 -10.89
N LEU A 15 3.68 8.17 -10.03
CA LEU A 15 2.97 6.92 -10.20
C LEU A 15 1.96 7.04 -11.35
N PRO A 16 1.80 6.00 -12.17
CA PRO A 16 0.76 5.97 -13.19
C PRO A 16 -0.61 6.19 -12.55
N GLU A 17 -1.48 6.94 -13.23
CA GLU A 17 -2.86 7.20 -12.78
C GLU A 17 -2.94 7.86 -11.38
N SER A 18 -1.90 8.58 -10.98
CA SER A 18 -1.89 9.34 -9.73
C SER A 18 -2.51 10.73 -9.90
N SER A 19 -3.27 11.16 -8.91
CA SER A 19 -3.76 12.52 -8.74
C SER A 19 -3.34 13.01 -7.35
N VAL A 20 -2.90 14.26 -7.24
CA VAL A 20 -2.34 14.80 -6.00
C VAL A 20 -3.03 16.09 -5.63
N ALA A 21 -3.55 16.15 -4.41
CA ALA A 21 -4.18 17.34 -3.85
C ALA A 21 -3.31 17.92 -2.73
N PHE A 22 -3.44 19.23 -2.57
CA PHE A 22 -2.67 20.01 -1.61
C PHE A 22 -3.62 20.90 -0.81
N VAL A 23 -3.31 21.07 0.47
CA VAL A 23 -3.81 22.18 1.26
C VAL A 23 -2.67 23.18 1.43
N LYS A 24 -2.87 24.42 1.02
CA LYS A 24 -1.87 25.50 1.13
C LYS A 24 -2.38 26.64 1.99
N ASN A 25 -1.49 27.29 2.73
CA ASN A 25 -1.83 28.51 3.45
C ASN A 25 -1.80 29.75 2.52
N ALA A 26 -2.12 30.93 3.06
CA ALA A 26 -2.11 32.19 2.32
C ALA A 26 -0.72 32.57 1.74
N SER A 27 0.37 32.07 2.32
CA SER A 27 1.74 32.29 1.81
C SER A 27 2.17 31.26 0.77
N GLY A 28 1.29 30.34 0.36
CA GLY A 28 1.59 29.27 -0.59
C GLY A 28 2.35 28.07 -0.01
N LYS A 29 2.59 28.03 1.31
CA LYS A 29 3.21 26.88 1.99
C LYS A 29 2.24 25.71 1.97
N THR A 30 2.70 24.54 1.51
CA THR A 30 1.99 23.27 1.64
C THR A 30 1.86 22.90 3.12
N LEU A 31 0.62 22.73 3.57
CA LEU A 31 0.26 22.25 4.89
C LEU A 31 -0.17 20.78 4.86
N ALA A 32 -0.76 20.32 3.76
CA ALA A 32 -1.05 18.89 3.58
C ALA A 32 -0.87 18.47 2.11
N ARG A 33 -0.53 17.20 1.91
CA ARG A 33 -0.45 16.56 0.60
C ARG A 33 -0.96 15.13 0.67
N GLU A 34 -1.88 14.80 -0.22
CA GLU A 34 -2.44 13.47 -0.39
C GLU A 34 -2.42 13.07 -1.87
N THR A 35 -2.17 11.80 -2.14
CA THR A 35 -2.22 11.23 -3.49
C THR A 35 -3.28 10.13 -3.54
N ILE A 36 -4.11 10.12 -4.58
CA ILE A 36 -4.90 8.95 -4.96
C ILE A 36 -4.30 8.33 -6.22
N ILE A 37 -4.12 7.02 -6.20
CA ILE A 37 -3.63 6.21 -7.33
C ILE A 37 -4.80 5.35 -7.80
N LYS A 38 -5.27 5.57 -9.02
CA LYS A 38 -6.35 4.78 -9.60
C LYS A 38 -5.81 3.49 -10.21
N TYR A 39 -6.47 2.38 -9.94
CA TYR A 39 -6.11 1.06 -10.48
C TYR A 39 -7.15 0.53 -11.47
N THR A 40 -8.43 0.77 -11.17
CA THR A 40 -9.55 0.45 -12.06
C THR A 40 -10.55 1.61 -12.03
N PRO A 41 -11.60 1.62 -12.86
CA PRO A 41 -12.66 2.64 -12.77
C PRO A 41 -13.32 2.75 -11.39
N SER A 42 -13.20 1.72 -10.54
CA SER A 42 -13.84 1.66 -9.23
C SER A 42 -12.88 1.36 -8.07
N LEU A 43 -11.58 1.19 -8.31
CA LEU A 43 -10.59 0.88 -7.28
C LEU A 43 -9.46 1.91 -7.29
N ALA A 44 -9.17 2.47 -6.12
CA ALA A 44 -8.04 3.37 -5.94
C ALA A 44 -7.36 3.19 -4.59
N TYR A 45 -6.14 3.71 -4.46
CA TYR A 45 -5.38 3.71 -3.22
C TYR A 45 -5.03 5.15 -2.83
N ALA A 46 -5.28 5.52 -1.58
CA ALA A 46 -4.95 6.83 -1.02
C ALA A 46 -3.66 6.79 -0.19
N VAL A 47 -2.80 7.79 -0.38
CA VAL A 47 -1.54 7.96 0.34
C VAL A 47 -1.50 9.36 0.93
N VAL A 48 -1.55 9.45 2.25
CA VAL A 48 -1.34 10.70 2.97
C VAL A 48 0.16 10.88 3.19
N GLN A 49 0.74 11.93 2.61
CA GLN A 49 2.19 12.09 2.53
C GLN A 49 2.72 13.20 3.42
N GLU A 50 1.98 14.30 3.52
CA GLU A 50 2.35 15.45 4.33
C GLU A 50 1.13 15.92 5.09
N LEU A 51 1.30 16.16 6.39
CA LEU A 51 0.30 16.79 7.24
C LEU A 51 1.01 17.60 8.32
N ASP A 52 0.93 18.91 8.18
CA ASP A 52 1.59 19.87 9.07
C ASP A 52 0.89 19.86 10.45
N SER A 53 1.71 19.86 11.51
CA SER A 53 1.24 19.86 12.90
C SER A 53 0.29 21.00 13.26
N THR A 54 0.30 22.10 12.50
CA THR A 54 -0.62 23.23 12.69
C THR A 54 -2.06 22.89 12.38
N ILE A 55 -2.32 21.95 11.45
CA ILE A 55 -3.66 21.52 11.02
C ILE A 55 -3.97 20.06 11.37
N LEU A 56 -2.96 19.26 11.75
CA LEU A 56 -3.12 17.88 12.19
C LEU A 56 -4.19 17.78 13.29
N GLY A 57 -5.20 16.93 13.07
CA GLY A 57 -6.27 16.68 14.03
C GLY A 57 -7.26 17.83 14.23
N LYS A 58 -7.25 18.86 13.37
CA LYS A 58 -8.16 20.01 13.47
C LYS A 58 -9.11 20.06 12.28
N ASP A 59 -10.31 20.57 12.53
CA ASP A 59 -11.24 20.94 11.47
C ASP A 59 -10.77 22.23 10.81
N ILE A 60 -10.76 22.25 9.48
CA ILE A 60 -10.35 23.38 8.67
C ILE A 60 -11.43 23.72 7.64
N LEU A 61 -11.54 25.00 7.33
CA LEU A 61 -12.25 25.49 6.15
C LEU A 61 -11.26 25.70 5.02
N VAL A 62 -11.62 25.24 3.83
CA VAL A 62 -10.82 25.40 2.62
C VAL A 62 -11.65 26.03 1.52
N GLU A 63 -11.01 26.87 0.72
CA GLU A 63 -11.55 27.37 -0.54
C GLU A 63 -11.22 26.36 -1.64
N LYS A 64 -12.26 25.90 -2.34
CA LYS A 64 -12.17 25.05 -3.55
C LYS A 64 -12.43 25.92 -4.77
N LYS A 65 -11.46 26.03 -5.67
CA LYS A 65 -11.63 26.78 -6.91
C LYS A 65 -11.95 25.83 -8.06
N PRO A 66 -13.01 26.05 -8.86
CA PRO A 66 -13.37 25.15 -9.95
C PRO A 66 -12.24 24.90 -10.96
N GLU A 67 -11.40 25.91 -11.19
CA GLU A 67 -10.27 25.85 -12.12
C GLU A 67 -9.05 25.09 -11.57
N ASP A 68 -8.99 24.83 -10.26
CA ASP A 68 -7.84 24.19 -9.60
C ASP A 68 -8.29 23.52 -8.28
N ASP A 69 -9.23 22.59 -8.39
CA ASP A 69 -9.90 21.97 -7.25
C ASP A 69 -8.94 21.11 -6.39
N LEU A 70 -7.83 20.65 -6.97
CA LEU A 70 -6.74 19.94 -6.29
C LEU A 70 -5.81 20.87 -5.48
N GLN A 71 -5.90 22.19 -5.62
CA GLN A 71 -5.11 23.17 -4.86
C GLN A 71 -5.99 23.91 -3.85
N LEU A 72 -6.32 23.22 -2.76
CA LEU A 72 -7.15 23.75 -1.69
C LEU A 72 -6.41 24.86 -0.93
N LYS A 73 -7.08 25.99 -0.71
CA LYS A 73 -6.52 27.09 0.08
C LYS A 73 -7.15 27.11 1.47
N LEU A 74 -6.31 27.06 2.51
CA LEU A 74 -6.76 27.20 3.89
C LEU A 74 -7.38 28.59 4.10
N ILE A 75 -8.64 28.62 4.53
CA ILE A 75 -9.35 29.83 4.95
C ILE A 75 -9.10 30.05 6.44
N THR A 76 -9.45 29.06 7.26
CA THR A 76 -9.31 29.13 8.72
C THR A 76 -9.24 27.74 9.34
N ILE A 77 -8.75 27.70 10.57
CA ILE A 77 -8.78 26.53 11.45
C ILE A 77 -9.93 26.74 12.42
N GLU A 78 -10.89 25.83 12.41
CA GLU A 78 -12.06 25.90 13.26
C GLU A 78 -11.69 25.63 14.72
N LYS A 79 -12.22 26.48 15.61
CA LYS A 79 -12.01 26.33 17.06
C LYS A 79 -13.11 25.52 17.72
N VAL A 80 -14.28 25.44 17.08
CA VAL A 80 -15.47 24.77 17.60
C VAL A 80 -16.03 23.91 16.47
N LYS A 81 -16.15 22.61 16.70
CA LYS A 81 -16.77 21.69 15.74
C LYS A 81 -18.26 21.98 15.63
N GLU A 82 -18.79 21.98 14.41
CA GLU A 82 -20.22 22.13 14.16
C GLU A 82 -21.02 21.05 14.93
N ASN A 83 -21.95 21.48 15.78
CA ASN A 83 -22.84 20.56 16.48
C ASN A 83 -24.03 20.17 15.60
N ARG A 84 -23.87 19.08 14.86
CA ARG A 84 -24.89 18.59 13.91
C ARG A 84 -25.99 17.75 14.57
N ARG A 85 -25.89 17.41 15.85
CA ARG A 85 -26.84 16.50 16.55
C ARG A 85 -28.27 17.02 16.60
N LEU A 86 -28.46 18.34 16.44
CA LEU A 86 -29.75 19.01 16.49
C LEU A 86 -30.33 19.29 15.09
N LEU A 87 -29.60 18.98 14.01
CA LEU A 87 -30.11 19.16 12.65
C LEU A 87 -31.15 18.08 12.30
N PRO A 88 -32.02 18.28 11.31
CA PRO A 88 -32.85 17.21 10.76
C PRO A 88 -32.01 16.00 10.37
N ILE A 89 -32.50 14.76 10.60
CA ILE A 89 -31.77 13.50 10.33
C ILE A 89 -31.15 13.50 8.93
N ALA A 90 -31.90 13.94 7.92
CA ALA A 90 -31.38 14.01 6.55
C ALA A 90 -30.15 14.92 6.43
N GLN A 91 -30.13 16.05 7.13
CA GLN A 91 -28.96 16.93 7.18
C GLN A 91 -27.85 16.39 8.07
N GLN A 92 -28.15 15.59 9.11
CA GLN A 92 -27.10 14.97 9.93
C GLN A 92 -26.26 13.98 9.12
N PHE A 93 -26.88 13.24 8.19
CA PHE A 93 -26.23 12.14 7.48
C PHE A 93 -25.91 12.42 6.01
N HIS A 94 -26.60 13.35 5.34
CA HIS A 94 -26.45 13.57 3.89
C HIS A 94 -25.83 14.91 3.51
N THR A 95 -25.58 15.82 4.45
CA THR A 95 -24.75 17.01 4.17
C THR A 95 -23.30 16.73 4.55
N VAL A 96 -22.37 17.23 3.73
CA VAL A 96 -20.95 17.23 4.05
C VAL A 96 -20.66 18.54 4.78
N PRO A 97 -20.08 18.52 5.99
CA PRO A 97 -19.75 19.75 6.71
C PRO A 97 -18.59 20.47 6.03
N ASP A 98 -18.65 21.79 5.97
CA ASP A 98 -17.58 22.60 5.39
C ASP A 98 -16.30 22.52 6.25
N GLY A 99 -16.47 22.56 7.57
CA GLY A 99 -15.40 22.41 8.54
C GLY A 99 -15.10 20.94 8.81
N ARG A 100 -13.96 20.46 8.31
CA ARG A 100 -13.51 19.07 8.50
C ARG A 100 -12.00 18.96 8.37
N HIS A 101 -11.44 17.80 8.71
CA HIS A 101 -10.00 17.56 8.63
C HIS A 101 -9.50 17.69 7.18
N ALA A 102 -8.23 18.09 7.04
CA ALA A 102 -7.57 18.28 5.74
C ALA A 102 -7.67 17.05 4.83
N GLU A 103 -7.50 15.87 5.40
CA GLU A 103 -7.55 14.57 4.71
C GLU A 103 -8.95 14.32 4.13
N CYS A 104 -10.00 14.68 4.84
CA CYS A 104 -11.38 14.53 4.35
C CYS A 104 -11.64 15.45 3.15
N HIS A 105 -11.09 16.67 3.17
CA HIS A 105 -11.17 17.59 2.03
C HIS A 105 -10.44 17.07 0.80
N MET A 106 -9.20 16.61 0.97
CA MET A 106 -8.38 16.10 -0.12
C MET A 106 -8.95 14.78 -0.67
N THR A 107 -9.31 13.81 0.17
CA THR A 107 -9.92 12.55 -0.27
C THR A 107 -11.18 12.77 -1.10
N ASP A 108 -12.05 13.71 -0.71
CA ASP A 108 -13.30 14.01 -1.42
C ASP A 108 -13.06 14.55 -2.84
N VAL A 109 -12.19 15.55 -2.98
CA VAL A 109 -11.81 16.08 -4.31
C VAL A 109 -11.05 15.03 -5.11
N LEU A 110 -10.05 14.38 -4.53
CA LEU A 110 -9.25 13.37 -5.22
C LEU A 110 -10.09 12.20 -5.71
N SER A 111 -11.00 11.70 -4.87
CA SER A 111 -11.84 10.57 -5.26
C SER A 111 -12.80 10.98 -6.37
N THR A 112 -13.36 12.20 -6.30
CA THR A 112 -14.22 12.74 -7.35
C THR A 112 -13.46 12.96 -8.65
N HIS A 113 -12.24 13.47 -8.59
CA HIS A 113 -11.38 13.69 -9.75
C HIS A 113 -10.95 12.36 -10.40
N SER A 114 -10.44 11.41 -9.62
CA SER A 114 -9.86 10.16 -10.15
C SER A 114 -10.91 9.11 -10.52
N LEU A 115 -11.99 9.00 -9.74
CA LEU A 115 -13.02 7.97 -9.91
C LEU A 115 -14.36 8.53 -10.40
N GLY A 116 -14.53 9.84 -10.56
CA GLY A 116 -15.82 10.49 -10.82
C GLY A 116 -16.69 10.57 -9.54
N THR A 117 -17.95 11.00 -9.66
CA THR A 117 -18.87 11.27 -8.53
C THR A 117 -18.82 10.21 -7.40
N TYR A 118 -18.21 10.57 -6.28
CA TYR A 118 -17.86 9.65 -5.19
C TYR A 118 -19.07 9.18 -4.35
N ASN A 119 -20.08 10.03 -4.19
CA ASN A 119 -21.14 9.85 -3.19
C ASN A 119 -22.33 8.95 -3.61
N LEU A 120 -22.37 8.43 -4.84
CA LEU A 120 -23.52 7.64 -5.32
C LEU A 120 -23.17 6.29 -5.97
N ASP A 121 -21.88 5.97 -6.11
CA ASP A 121 -21.46 4.70 -6.71
C ASP A 121 -20.90 3.76 -5.65
N LEU A 122 -21.74 2.84 -5.16
CA LEU A 122 -21.40 1.82 -4.17
C LEU A 122 -20.27 0.89 -4.62
N LYS A 123 -19.88 0.91 -5.91
CA LYS A 123 -18.80 0.08 -6.45
C LYS A 123 -17.42 0.68 -6.20
N LYS A 124 -17.32 1.98 -5.88
CA LYS A 124 -16.05 2.67 -5.69
C LYS A 124 -15.44 2.36 -4.33
N ASN A 125 -14.22 1.86 -4.33
CA ASN A 125 -13.51 1.45 -3.13
C ASN A 125 -12.12 2.06 -3.12
N VAL A 126 -11.83 2.84 -2.08
CA VAL A 126 -10.53 3.47 -1.86
C VAL A 126 -9.86 2.77 -0.67
N THR A 127 -8.66 2.25 -0.88
CA THR A 127 -7.83 1.61 0.15
C THR A 127 -6.82 2.60 0.70
N ILE A 128 -6.59 2.60 2.01
CA ILE A 128 -5.59 3.43 2.68
C ILE A 128 -4.84 2.62 3.73
N ASP A 129 -3.53 2.82 3.83
CA ASP A 129 -2.70 2.30 4.92
C ASP A 129 -2.28 3.46 5.83
N SER A 130 -2.37 3.24 7.14
CA SER A 130 -1.92 4.19 8.16
C SER A 130 -1.18 3.46 9.26
N PHE A 131 -0.12 4.07 9.79
CA PHE A 131 0.50 3.55 11.01
C PHE A 131 -0.40 3.78 12.20
N GLU A 132 -0.37 2.90 13.21
CA GLU A 132 -1.13 3.06 14.45
C GLU A 132 -0.97 4.45 15.11
N ASN A 133 0.24 4.98 15.10
CA ASN A 133 0.56 6.30 15.66
C ASN A 133 0.14 7.47 14.75
N PHE A 134 -0.14 7.18 13.48
CA PHE A 134 -0.76 8.12 12.55
C PHE A 134 -2.25 7.85 12.62
N GLN A 135 -2.90 8.44 13.62
CA GLN A 135 -4.36 8.47 13.68
C GLN A 135 -4.83 9.21 12.43
N LEU A 136 -5.04 8.49 11.32
CA LEU A 136 -6.16 8.77 10.45
C LEU A 136 -7.34 8.82 11.42
N THR A 137 -7.75 10.03 11.72
CA THR A 137 -8.66 10.32 12.81
C THR A 137 -9.93 9.52 12.56
N ASP A 138 -10.62 9.12 13.63
CA ASP A 138 -11.96 8.53 13.52
C ASP A 138 -12.91 9.39 12.64
N SER A 139 -12.58 10.67 12.42
CA SER A 139 -13.27 11.52 11.45
C SER A 139 -13.12 11.11 9.98
N TRP A 140 -12.01 10.48 9.53
CA TRP A 140 -11.98 9.92 8.17
C TRP A 140 -13.00 8.76 8.04
N ARG A 141 -13.18 7.98 9.13
CA ARG A 141 -14.24 6.96 9.24
C ARG A 141 -15.63 7.56 9.20
N ASP A 142 -15.85 8.61 9.97
CA ASP A 142 -17.17 9.20 10.14
C ASP A 142 -17.58 10.05 8.92
N ASP A 143 -16.63 10.68 8.22
CA ASP A 143 -16.90 11.54 7.05
C ASP A 143 -16.88 10.78 5.71
N ALA A 144 -16.19 9.63 5.60
CA ALA A 144 -16.24 8.77 4.41
C ALA A 144 -17.52 7.91 4.31
N GLY A 145 -18.40 7.99 5.33
CA GLY A 145 -19.69 7.32 5.44
C GLY A 145 -19.60 5.86 5.92
N PHE A 146 -18.67 5.08 5.35
CA PHE A 146 -18.41 3.70 5.75
C PHE A 146 -16.92 3.39 5.62
N ILE A 147 -16.37 2.65 6.57
CA ILE A 147 -15.04 2.06 6.47
C ILE A 147 -15.10 0.60 6.85
N VAL A 148 -14.45 -0.22 6.04
CA VAL A 148 -14.19 -1.62 6.33
C VAL A 148 -12.71 -1.77 6.69
N THR A 149 -12.44 -2.39 7.83
CA THR A 149 -11.06 -2.76 8.20
C THR A 149 -10.68 -4.01 7.42
N ASP A 150 -9.46 -4.06 6.91
CA ASP A 150 -8.95 -5.27 6.27
C ASP A 150 -8.96 -6.44 7.27
N ARG A 151 -9.12 -7.66 6.75
CA ARG A 151 -9.05 -8.90 7.54
C ARG A 151 -7.64 -9.22 8.02
N ASN A 152 -6.62 -8.73 7.30
CA ASN A 152 -5.22 -8.96 7.62
C ASN A 152 -4.71 -7.89 8.59
N ILE A 153 -3.88 -8.31 9.54
CA ILE A 153 -3.14 -7.39 10.42
C ILE A 153 -1.78 -7.14 9.78
N TYR A 154 -1.46 -5.90 9.43
CA TYR A 154 -0.22 -5.57 8.74
C TYR A 154 0.82 -4.94 9.68
N ILE A 155 2.08 -5.20 9.38
CA ILE A 155 3.22 -4.64 10.11
C ILE A 155 4.29 -4.17 9.13
N GLN A 156 4.95 -3.07 9.47
CA GLN A 156 6.27 -2.78 8.94
C GLN A 156 7.31 -3.28 9.95
N GLY A 157 8.02 -4.34 9.59
CA GLY A 157 9.04 -4.99 10.41
C GLY A 157 10.44 -4.73 9.87
N THR A 158 11.38 -4.43 10.77
CA THR A 158 12.83 -4.51 10.49
C THR A 158 13.35 -5.82 11.05
N TYR A 159 13.99 -6.63 10.22
CA TYR A 159 14.49 -7.96 10.59
C TYR A 159 16.02 -7.96 10.51
N ASP A 160 16.67 -8.50 11.53
CA ASP A 160 18.11 -8.75 11.54
C ASP A 160 18.40 -9.97 10.67
N VAL A 161 19.25 -9.82 9.66
CA VAL A 161 19.57 -10.90 8.71
C VAL A 161 20.19 -12.11 9.39
N ALA A 162 21.03 -11.93 10.42
CA ALA A 162 21.67 -13.03 11.12
C ALA A 162 20.67 -13.88 11.91
N LYS A 163 19.56 -13.27 12.34
CA LYS A 163 18.45 -13.97 13.03
C LYS A 163 17.41 -14.52 12.06
N LEU A 164 17.21 -13.84 10.93
CA LEU A 164 16.22 -14.20 9.91
C LEU A 164 16.66 -15.38 9.05
N LEU A 165 17.91 -15.40 8.55
CA LEU A 165 18.37 -16.45 7.64
C LEU A 165 18.21 -17.88 8.20
N PRO A 166 18.48 -18.15 9.49
CA PRO A 166 18.27 -19.48 10.07
C PRO A 166 16.82 -19.96 10.10
N THR A 167 15.83 -19.04 10.07
CA THR A 167 14.39 -19.40 10.07
C THR A 167 13.84 -19.64 8.66
N LEU A 168 14.63 -19.40 7.62
CA LEU A 168 14.18 -19.59 6.24
C LEU A 168 14.20 -21.08 5.89
N LEU A 169 13.00 -21.65 5.70
CA LEU A 169 12.81 -22.97 5.12
C LEU A 169 13.68 -23.16 3.85
N PRO A 170 14.42 -24.28 3.74
CA PRO A 170 15.12 -24.60 2.52
C PRO A 170 14.11 -24.88 1.40
N SER A 171 14.43 -24.48 0.16
CA SER A 171 13.60 -24.75 -1.03
C SER A 171 13.52 -26.24 -1.43
N SER A 172 13.97 -27.16 -0.57
CA SER A 172 14.01 -28.59 -0.84
C SER A 172 12.84 -29.33 -0.20
N ARG A 173 11.62 -29.16 -0.72
CA ARG A 173 10.58 -30.20 -0.46
C ARG A 173 10.87 -31.43 -1.31
N LYS A 174 11.48 -32.44 -0.67
CA LYS A 174 10.95 -33.80 -0.80
C LYS A 174 9.54 -33.74 -0.21
N SER A 175 8.52 -33.73 -1.06
CA SER A 175 7.12 -33.86 -0.64
C SER A 175 6.98 -35.11 0.24
N MET A 176 6.78 -34.94 1.55
CA MET A 176 6.22 -35.98 2.40
C MET A 176 4.71 -36.03 2.14
N THR A 177 4.33 -36.60 1.01
CA THR A 177 3.00 -37.20 0.86
C THR A 177 3.12 -38.69 1.18
N LEU A 178 2.17 -39.18 1.98
CA LEU A 178 2.05 -40.55 2.49
C LEU A 178 1.78 -41.64 1.40
N HIS A 179 2.17 -41.40 0.15
CA HIS A 179 2.01 -42.36 -0.94
C HIS A 179 3.31 -42.50 -1.76
N PRO A 180 4.04 -43.61 -1.59
CA PRO A 180 5.32 -43.84 -2.24
C PRO A 180 5.09 -44.36 -3.66
N LYS A 181 4.62 -43.53 -4.60
CA LYS A 181 4.48 -43.93 -6.01
C LYS A 181 4.23 -42.76 -6.98
N LYS A 182 5.06 -41.71 -6.90
CA LYS A 182 5.36 -40.81 -8.04
C LYS A 182 6.62 -40.02 -7.68
N ARG A 183 7.71 -40.25 -8.41
CA ARG A 183 8.96 -39.48 -8.29
C ARG A 183 8.63 -38.00 -8.53
N SER A 184 8.46 -37.22 -7.46
CA SER A 184 8.42 -35.77 -7.56
C SER A 184 9.80 -35.32 -8.03
N LYS A 185 9.87 -34.79 -9.25
CA LYS A 185 11.08 -34.21 -9.83
C LYS A 185 11.55 -33.12 -8.85
N ASN A 186 12.79 -33.18 -8.39
CA ASN A 186 13.40 -32.10 -7.61
C ASN A 186 13.38 -30.85 -8.49
N ILE A 187 12.40 -29.96 -8.31
CA ILE A 187 12.45 -28.64 -8.90
C ILE A 187 13.42 -27.86 -8.01
N SER A 188 14.70 -27.92 -8.35
CA SER A 188 15.64 -26.91 -7.87
C SER A 188 15.21 -25.60 -8.51
N GLU A 189 14.38 -24.84 -7.81
CA GLU A 189 13.92 -23.52 -8.23
C GLU A 189 15.15 -22.67 -8.50
N LYS A 190 15.39 -22.35 -9.78
CA LYS A 190 16.55 -21.54 -10.15
C LYS A 190 16.17 -20.09 -9.93
N VAL A 191 16.65 -19.50 -8.84
CA VAL A 191 16.55 -18.06 -8.62
C VAL A 191 17.51 -17.37 -9.59
N THR A 192 16.97 -16.53 -10.48
CA THR A 192 17.75 -15.80 -11.49
C THR A 192 17.45 -14.31 -11.46
N PRO A 193 18.40 -13.44 -11.81
CA PRO A 193 18.11 -12.03 -12.03
C PRO A 193 17.07 -11.81 -13.12
N TYR A 194 16.21 -10.80 -12.94
CA TYR A 194 15.27 -10.36 -13.97
C TYR A 194 15.99 -9.76 -15.18
N THR A 195 15.48 -10.03 -16.38
CA THR A 195 15.80 -9.32 -17.62
C THR A 195 14.53 -8.77 -18.26
N LYS A 196 14.63 -7.76 -19.13
CA LYS A 196 13.46 -7.16 -19.80
C LYS A 196 12.61 -8.16 -20.59
N THR A 197 13.21 -9.25 -21.06
CA THR A 197 12.51 -10.35 -21.75
C THR A 197 11.56 -11.14 -20.84
N ASP A 198 11.71 -11.01 -19.52
CA ASP A 198 10.84 -11.67 -18.54
C ASP A 198 9.56 -10.88 -18.24
N PHE A 199 9.43 -9.65 -18.77
CA PHE A 199 8.37 -8.72 -18.37
C PHE A 199 6.97 -9.32 -18.53
N ASP A 200 6.67 -9.91 -19.68
CA ASP A 200 5.33 -10.45 -19.96
C ASP A 200 4.95 -11.55 -18.95
N LEU A 201 5.87 -12.48 -18.67
CA LEU A 201 5.63 -13.55 -17.70
C LEU A 201 5.51 -13.02 -16.26
N VAL A 202 6.26 -11.98 -15.91
CA VAL A 202 6.14 -11.32 -14.60
C VAL A 202 4.81 -10.58 -14.51
N SER A 203 4.39 -9.91 -15.57
CA SER A 203 3.11 -9.18 -15.66
C SER A 203 1.92 -10.14 -15.53
N ASP A 204 1.98 -11.29 -16.20
CA ASP A 204 0.98 -12.34 -16.09
C ASP A 204 0.89 -12.87 -14.66
N PHE A 205 2.04 -13.27 -14.07
CA PHE A 205 2.09 -13.77 -12.69
C PHE A 205 1.52 -12.74 -11.72
N ASP A 206 1.95 -11.49 -11.83
CA ASP A 206 1.50 -10.38 -11.01
C ASP A 206 0.00 -10.11 -11.12
N SER A 207 -0.53 -10.12 -12.34
CA SER A 207 -1.97 -10.01 -12.60
C SER A 207 -2.75 -11.15 -11.95
N THR A 208 -2.19 -12.37 -11.89
CA THR A 208 -2.85 -13.49 -11.18
C THR A 208 -2.88 -13.31 -9.66
N VAL A 209 -1.90 -12.59 -9.10
CA VAL A 209 -1.81 -12.28 -7.65
C VAL A 209 -2.77 -11.14 -7.29
N CYS A 210 -2.78 -10.08 -8.11
CA CYS A 210 -3.55 -8.86 -7.86
C CYS A 210 -5.02 -8.97 -8.29
N GLY A 211 -5.32 -9.83 -9.27
CA GLY A 211 -6.66 -9.98 -9.86
C GLY A 211 -6.97 -8.99 -10.99
N PHE A 212 -6.00 -8.17 -11.40
CA PHE A 212 -6.09 -7.22 -12.52
C PHE A 212 -4.69 -6.83 -13.00
N SER A 213 -4.58 -6.33 -14.23
CA SER A 213 -3.31 -5.84 -14.81
C SER A 213 -2.93 -4.47 -14.27
N ARG A 214 -1.64 -4.30 -14.00
CA ARG A 214 -1.05 -3.04 -13.50
C ARG A 214 0.32 -2.78 -14.13
N ASP A 215 0.43 -3.08 -15.42
CA ASP A 215 1.66 -3.10 -16.20
C ASP A 215 2.40 -1.77 -16.17
N ALA A 216 1.68 -0.65 -16.17
CA ALA A 216 2.29 0.68 -16.06
C ALA A 216 3.03 0.85 -14.72
N TYR A 217 2.42 0.42 -13.62
CA TYR A 217 3.05 0.44 -12.31
C TYR A 217 4.22 -0.53 -12.25
N LEU A 218 4.04 -1.76 -12.75
CA LEU A 218 5.07 -2.78 -12.76
C LEU A 218 6.29 -2.32 -13.58
N THR A 219 6.08 -1.67 -14.73
CA THR A 219 7.13 -1.06 -15.54
C THR A 219 7.93 -0.04 -14.75
N LEU A 220 7.26 0.87 -14.03
CA LEU A 220 7.92 1.86 -13.19
C LEU A 220 8.68 1.21 -12.03
N LEU A 221 8.05 0.26 -11.33
CA LEU A 221 8.66 -0.45 -10.21
C LEU A 221 9.92 -1.19 -10.64
N LEU A 222 9.87 -1.96 -11.73
CA LEU A 222 10.99 -2.76 -12.21
C LEU A 222 12.10 -1.90 -12.80
N SER A 223 11.77 -0.79 -13.48
CA SER A 223 12.78 0.12 -14.03
C SER A 223 13.50 0.96 -12.97
N SER A 224 12.84 1.24 -11.84
CA SER A 224 13.41 2.01 -10.72
C SER A 224 14.11 1.15 -9.66
N SER A 225 13.98 -0.18 -9.74
CA SER A 225 14.56 -1.11 -8.77
C SER A 225 15.94 -1.61 -9.20
N SER A 226 16.88 -1.67 -8.27
CA SER A 226 18.25 -2.12 -8.57
C SER A 226 18.46 -3.63 -8.39
N THR A 227 17.62 -4.31 -7.60
CA THR A 227 17.72 -5.75 -7.37
C THR A 227 16.36 -6.41 -7.52
N ILE A 228 16.23 -7.17 -8.60
CA ILE A 228 15.04 -7.97 -8.91
C ILE A 228 15.51 -9.41 -9.16
N LEU A 229 14.91 -10.37 -8.44
CA LEU A 229 15.17 -11.79 -8.62
C LEU A 229 13.85 -12.53 -8.87
N LEU A 230 13.92 -13.56 -9.69
CA LEU A 230 12.79 -14.38 -10.12
C LEU A 230 13.05 -15.83 -9.76
N ALA A 231 12.03 -16.52 -9.25
CA ALA A 231 12.00 -17.97 -9.17
C ALA A 231 11.22 -18.49 -10.38
N LYS A 232 11.85 -19.40 -11.14
CA LYS A 232 11.27 -19.95 -12.37
C LYS A 232 11.22 -21.47 -12.29
N SER A 233 10.10 -22.06 -12.72
CA SER A 233 10.01 -23.47 -13.06
C SER A 233 9.29 -23.65 -14.38
N SER A 234 9.69 -24.64 -15.17
CA SER A 234 8.94 -25.12 -16.35
C SER A 234 8.37 -24.05 -17.32
N GLY A 235 9.05 -22.91 -17.49
CA GLY A 235 8.61 -21.82 -18.37
C GLY A 235 7.66 -20.78 -17.74
N SER A 236 7.35 -20.90 -16.44
CA SER A 236 6.57 -19.91 -15.66
C SER A 236 7.43 -19.16 -14.65
N ILE A 237 6.91 -18.02 -14.21
CA ILE A 237 7.35 -17.32 -12.99
C ILE A 237 6.55 -17.88 -11.83
N ASP A 238 7.24 -18.43 -10.83
CA ASP A 238 6.61 -18.93 -9.60
C ASP A 238 6.85 -17.99 -8.42
N GLY A 239 7.70 -16.99 -8.59
CA GLY A 239 7.87 -15.92 -7.62
C GLY A 239 8.82 -14.82 -8.07
N ILE A 240 8.72 -13.68 -7.41
CA ILE A 240 9.50 -12.47 -7.65
C ILE A 240 9.76 -11.75 -6.33
N ILE A 241 11.00 -11.25 -6.18
CA ILE A 241 11.38 -10.28 -5.15
C ILE A 241 11.91 -9.02 -5.82
N VAL A 242 11.43 -7.86 -5.35
CA VAL A 242 11.83 -6.54 -5.85
C VAL A 242 12.32 -5.70 -4.68
N GLY A 243 13.51 -5.14 -4.80
CA GLY A 243 14.02 -4.14 -3.86
C GLY A 243 15.11 -3.26 -4.48
N ASN A 244 15.53 -2.25 -3.72
CA ASN A 244 16.44 -1.22 -4.23
C ASN A 244 17.90 -1.47 -3.87
N GLY A 245 18.30 -2.73 -3.67
CA GLY A 245 19.66 -3.12 -3.29
C GLY A 245 20.06 -2.64 -1.89
N SER A 246 19.07 -2.19 -1.12
CA SER A 246 19.20 -1.71 0.25
C SER A 246 18.36 -2.60 1.18
N ASP A 247 18.21 -2.19 2.43
CA ASP A 247 17.42 -2.91 3.43
C ASP A 247 15.93 -3.03 3.08
N ARG A 248 15.33 -2.04 2.42
CA ARG A 248 13.91 -2.06 2.06
C ARG A 248 13.62 -2.96 0.85
N ILE A 249 12.77 -3.96 1.08
CA ILE A 249 12.17 -4.79 0.02
C ILE A 249 10.78 -4.23 -0.29
N ASN A 250 10.52 -4.01 -1.57
CA ASN A 250 9.27 -3.43 -2.05
C ASN A 250 8.20 -4.51 -2.28
N LEU A 251 8.58 -5.73 -2.66
CA LEU A 251 7.63 -6.79 -3.02
C LEU A 251 8.29 -8.16 -2.86
N ILE A 252 7.56 -9.14 -2.32
CA ILE A 252 7.87 -10.56 -2.40
C ILE A 252 6.58 -11.33 -2.69
N TYR A 253 6.43 -11.80 -3.93
CA TYR A 253 5.33 -12.66 -4.38
C TYR A 253 5.85 -14.04 -4.75
N ALA A 254 5.11 -15.07 -4.37
CA ALA A 254 5.52 -16.45 -4.61
C ALA A 254 4.33 -17.41 -4.54
N GLU A 255 4.39 -18.51 -5.28
CA GLU A 255 3.40 -19.61 -5.18
C GLU A 255 3.41 -20.28 -3.80
N THR A 256 4.57 -20.34 -3.15
CA THR A 256 4.77 -20.99 -1.84
C THR A 256 5.72 -20.19 -0.94
N ILE A 257 5.67 -20.49 0.36
CA ILE A 257 6.55 -19.85 1.36
C ILE A 257 8.01 -20.26 1.16
N GLU A 258 8.26 -21.48 0.69
CA GLU A 258 9.59 -21.96 0.36
C GLU A 258 10.23 -21.15 -0.77
N ILE A 259 9.45 -20.81 -1.82
CA ILE A 259 9.91 -19.94 -2.90
C ILE A 259 10.19 -18.53 -2.36
N ALA A 260 9.31 -17.99 -1.53
CA ALA A 260 9.52 -16.68 -0.90
C ALA A 260 10.80 -16.63 -0.05
N HIS A 261 11.06 -17.70 0.71
CA HIS A 261 12.26 -17.87 1.51
C HIS A 261 13.52 -17.98 0.64
N ALA A 262 13.47 -18.74 -0.46
CA ALA A 262 14.58 -18.85 -1.40
C ALA A 262 14.91 -17.51 -2.07
N LEU A 263 13.89 -16.75 -2.45
CA LEU A 263 14.04 -15.41 -3.02
C LEU A 263 14.67 -14.44 -2.02
N LEU A 264 14.17 -14.42 -0.78
CA LEU A 264 14.69 -13.55 0.28
C LEU A 264 16.14 -13.89 0.63
N LYS A 265 16.46 -15.18 0.78
CA LYS A 265 17.84 -15.65 1.00
C LYS A 265 18.76 -15.18 -0.12
N SER A 266 18.38 -15.43 -1.38
CA SER A 266 19.16 -15.04 -2.56
C SER A 266 19.36 -13.52 -2.64
N TYR A 267 18.34 -12.75 -2.26
CA TYR A 267 18.41 -11.29 -2.21
C TYR A 267 19.43 -10.81 -1.17
N VAL A 268 19.36 -11.33 0.04
CA VAL A 268 20.26 -10.96 1.15
C VAL A 268 21.71 -11.35 0.83
N GLU A 269 21.94 -12.55 0.27
CA GLU A 269 23.27 -12.99 -0.13
C GLU A 269 23.86 -12.11 -1.24
N LYS A 270 23.03 -11.70 -2.21
CA LYS A 270 23.45 -10.83 -3.32
C LYS A 270 23.75 -9.39 -2.87
N THR A 271 22.91 -8.83 -2.01
CA THR A 271 22.99 -7.42 -1.57
C THR A 271 23.90 -7.23 -0.35
N LYS A 272 24.17 -8.30 0.41
CA LYS A 272 24.99 -8.30 1.64
C LYS A 272 24.47 -7.34 2.71
N VAL A 273 23.16 -7.10 2.73
CA VAL A 273 22.51 -6.26 3.75
C VAL A 273 22.53 -6.96 5.11
N LYS A 274 22.61 -6.17 6.19
CA LYS A 274 22.57 -6.68 7.58
C LYS A 274 21.16 -6.73 8.17
N GLN A 275 20.23 -6.00 7.55
CA GLN A 275 18.84 -5.96 7.95
C GLN A 275 17.96 -5.86 6.71
N VAL A 276 16.72 -6.31 6.84
CA VAL A 276 15.69 -6.09 5.82
C VAL A 276 14.46 -5.44 6.44
N ILE A 277 13.82 -4.54 5.70
CA ILE A 277 12.56 -3.90 6.08
C ILE A 277 11.47 -4.46 5.17
N LEU A 278 10.49 -5.13 5.78
CA LEU A 278 9.35 -5.72 5.09
C LEU A 278 8.07 -5.05 5.57
N PHE A 279 7.17 -4.75 4.64
CA PHE A 279 5.77 -4.53 4.95
C PHE A 279 4.99 -5.80 4.61
N THR A 280 4.38 -6.43 5.61
CA THR A 280 3.88 -7.80 5.53
C THR A 280 2.71 -8.03 6.48
N VAL A 281 1.95 -9.10 6.26
CA VAL A 281 0.95 -9.55 7.22
C VAL A 281 1.67 -10.14 8.44
N GLN A 282 1.20 -9.78 9.63
CA GLN A 282 1.73 -10.28 10.88
C GLN A 282 1.64 -11.81 10.93
N GLY A 283 2.74 -12.45 11.31
CA GLY A 283 2.82 -13.91 11.47
C GLY A 283 3.16 -14.68 10.19
N ILE A 284 3.37 -14.02 9.04
CA ILE A 284 3.86 -14.71 7.83
C ILE A 284 5.31 -15.19 8.01
N TRP A 285 6.14 -14.42 8.70
CA TRP A 285 7.54 -14.73 8.93
C TRP A 285 7.73 -15.27 10.34
N GLU A 286 8.43 -16.40 10.48
CA GLU A 286 8.70 -17.03 11.78
C GLU A 286 9.66 -16.21 12.65
N CYS A 287 10.61 -15.50 12.05
CA CYS A 287 11.52 -14.62 12.78
C CYS A 287 10.77 -13.36 13.22
N GLU A 288 10.77 -13.04 14.51
CA GLU A 288 10.24 -11.76 15.00
C GLU A 288 11.12 -10.58 14.55
N PRO A 289 10.53 -9.44 14.14
CA PRO A 289 11.28 -8.25 13.77
C PRO A 289 11.92 -7.58 15.01
N THR A 290 13.12 -7.01 14.82
CA THR A 290 13.80 -6.20 15.85
C THR A 290 13.14 -4.84 16.09
N LYS A 291 12.44 -4.32 15.08
CA LYS A 291 11.57 -3.14 15.19
C LYS A 291 10.26 -3.43 14.47
N LYS A 292 9.14 -3.10 15.11
CA LYS A 292 7.80 -3.36 14.59
C LYS A 292 6.96 -2.09 14.67
N ARG A 293 6.24 -1.80 13.59
CA ARG A 293 5.21 -0.76 13.55
C ARG A 293 3.92 -1.38 13.01
N ALA A 294 2.84 -1.30 13.76
CA ALA A 294 1.53 -1.74 13.29
C ALA A 294 1.00 -0.80 12.21
N VAL A 295 0.32 -1.38 11.23
CA VAL A 295 -0.30 -0.67 10.11
C VAL A 295 -1.75 -1.11 9.98
N HIS A 296 -2.65 -0.14 9.96
CA HIS A 296 -4.07 -0.35 9.70
C HIS A 296 -4.35 -0.08 8.23
N ARG A 297 -4.78 -1.13 7.53
CA ARG A 297 -5.37 -1.03 6.20
C ARG A 297 -6.88 -0.91 6.33
N ARG A 298 -7.43 0.09 5.65
CA ARG A 298 -8.87 0.41 5.64
C ARG A 298 -9.34 0.61 4.22
N HIS A 299 -10.63 0.33 4.00
CA HIS A 299 -11.31 0.46 2.72
C HIS A 299 -12.58 1.27 2.89
N THR A 300 -12.94 2.10 1.92
CA THR A 300 -14.17 2.91 2.02
C THR A 300 -15.45 2.10 1.85
N ARG A 301 -15.44 0.90 1.25
CA ARG A 301 -16.67 0.11 1.03
C ARG A 301 -16.53 -1.38 1.26
N ALA A 302 -15.49 -2.02 0.75
CA ALA A 302 -15.35 -3.47 0.81
C ALA A 302 -13.89 -3.92 0.90
N VAL A 303 -13.64 -5.06 1.54
CA VAL A 303 -12.33 -5.73 1.42
C VAL A 303 -12.27 -6.40 0.04
N PRO A 304 -11.27 -6.10 -0.80
CA PRO A 304 -11.14 -6.69 -2.11
C PRO A 304 -10.89 -8.20 -2.04
N SER A 305 -11.64 -8.94 -2.84
CA SER A 305 -11.69 -10.39 -2.81
C SER A 305 -10.85 -11.07 -3.89
N LEU A 306 -10.45 -10.35 -4.94
CA LEU A 306 -9.71 -10.90 -6.07
C LEU A 306 -8.24 -11.19 -5.76
N ILE A 307 -7.72 -10.62 -4.66
CA ILE A 307 -6.32 -10.69 -4.26
C ILE A 307 -5.99 -12.06 -3.70
N LYS A 308 -4.98 -12.71 -4.27
CA LYS A 308 -4.45 -13.98 -3.76
C LYS A 308 -3.45 -13.74 -2.62
N TRP A 309 -3.96 -13.35 -1.46
CA TRP A 309 -3.16 -13.07 -0.26
C TRP A 309 -2.20 -14.20 0.15
N ALA A 310 -2.54 -15.45 -0.14
CA ALA A 310 -1.66 -16.60 0.10
C ALA A 310 -0.34 -16.58 -0.69
N LYS A 311 -0.24 -15.73 -1.73
CA LYS A 311 0.95 -15.56 -2.56
C LYS A 311 1.78 -14.32 -2.20
N ILE A 312 1.36 -13.56 -1.18
CA ILE A 312 1.93 -12.26 -0.83
C ILE A 312 2.69 -12.37 0.50
N TYR A 313 4.02 -12.22 0.43
CA TYR A 313 4.90 -12.35 1.61
C TYR A 313 5.49 -11.01 2.05
N ALA A 314 5.64 -10.07 1.12
CA ALA A 314 5.87 -8.65 1.41
C ALA A 314 5.27 -7.78 0.30
N LEU A 315 4.87 -6.56 0.64
CA LEU A 315 4.21 -5.61 -0.28
C LEU A 315 4.73 -4.18 -0.09
N ASN A 316 4.45 -3.31 -1.06
CA ASN A 316 4.88 -1.91 -1.01
C ASN A 316 3.77 -1.04 -0.40
N MET A 317 3.92 -0.66 0.86
CA MET A 317 2.95 0.21 1.53
C MET A 317 2.77 1.52 0.75
N GLY A 318 1.53 1.93 0.52
CA GLY A 318 1.24 3.17 -0.22
C GLY A 318 1.08 3.02 -1.72
N VAL A 319 1.22 1.82 -2.29
CA VAL A 319 1.30 1.66 -3.75
C VAL A 319 0.82 0.31 -4.24
N HIS A 320 0.23 -0.49 -3.35
CA HIS A 320 0.07 -1.90 -3.62
C HIS A 320 -1.28 -2.47 -3.19
N ILE A 321 -1.92 -3.09 -4.20
CA ILE A 321 -3.19 -3.80 -4.28
C ILE A 321 -4.30 -3.16 -3.44
N VAL A 322 -5.27 -2.60 -4.16
CA VAL A 322 -6.51 -2.03 -3.61
C VAL A 322 -7.35 -3.14 -3.05
#